data_AF-A0A5C6UWL8-F1
#
_entry.id   AF-A0A5C6UWL8-F1
#
_cell.length_a   1.000
_cell.length_b   1.000
_cell.length_c   1.000
_cell.angle_alpha   90.00
_cell.angle_beta   90.00
_cell.angle_gamma   90.00
#
_symmetry.space_group_name_H-M   'P 1'
#
loop_
_entity.id
_entity.type
_entity.pdbx_description
1 polymer ?
#
loop_
_entity_poly.entity_id
_entity_poly.type
_entity_poly.pdbx_seq_one_letter_code
_entity_poly.pdbx_strand_id
1 'polypeptide(L)'
;MRPSQPNAAIDDALVARHILQRLGEGGQPPQHGVRRINVGNESYLKVLEHEYFDYHLRFGASFKLVQGYFGGGKTHFLYCVRELAWDRGFATAVVELSPNECPYDDSFKVYQAVVRRIGQRPRTALGSPSYGLPDLLRNLMDDRVDAALQTPSVPDVDAAREAVLTWLRTTVARAACESHSYRRAIVEFAAAFLEGRFEDEQRLEAWLTGESIPASELRELGVYEDIGKSNGFIMLRCLTQMVVGLELPGTVLLFDEVDRNLSVSVKRSQIIGDNLRQVIDLCGRHQLPNTLFMYAVPPEFMRNVVPDYPALYQRLKSPVPLSVRSPQAVLIDLERLDLEPAELLSTLGDKLVGVFESARDCTFDRTLQSANARALANACVYSYFEVNHRRLFVKTWVDFLHRQLVDGELELNANAATDLVLSGYDALAQTPAQDDFSDF
;
A
#
# COMPACT_ATOMS: atom_id res chain seq x y z
N MET A 1 9.18 9.26 -30.27
CA MET A 1 10.19 8.27 -29.83
C MET A 1 10.86 8.83 -28.60
N ARG A 2 10.62 8.25 -27.41
CA ARG A 2 11.36 8.65 -26.19
C ARG A 2 12.78 8.09 -26.30
N PRO A 3 13.83 8.86 -25.98
CA PRO A 3 15.18 8.30 -25.92
C PRO A 3 15.24 7.24 -24.82
N SER A 4 15.76 6.06 -25.14
CA SER A 4 16.05 4.99 -24.18
C SER A 4 17.02 5.52 -23.12
N GLN A 5 16.53 5.69 -21.89
CA GLN A 5 17.28 6.29 -20.79
C GLN A 5 18.31 5.30 -20.22
N PRO A 6 19.61 5.63 -20.17
CA PRO A 6 20.64 4.82 -19.50
C PRO A 6 20.44 4.67 -17.98
N ASN A 7 19.49 5.41 -17.37
CA ASN A 7 19.13 5.30 -15.95
C ASN A 7 18.35 4.03 -15.60
N ALA A 8 17.63 3.43 -16.54
CA ALA A 8 16.70 2.34 -16.25
C ALA A 8 17.41 1.05 -15.77
N ALA A 9 18.61 0.75 -16.28
CA ALA A 9 19.38 -0.44 -15.88
C ALA A 9 20.04 -0.28 -14.50
N ILE A 10 20.47 0.94 -14.16
CA ILE A 10 21.04 1.26 -12.84
C ILE A 10 19.94 1.22 -11.78
N ASP A 11 18.77 1.78 -12.09
CA ASP A 11 17.58 1.70 -11.23
C ASP A 11 17.13 0.24 -11.04
N ASP A 12 17.26 -0.60 -12.07
CA ASP A 12 16.89 -2.02 -11.99
C ASP A 12 17.74 -2.82 -10.99
N ALA A 13 19.06 -2.68 -11.06
CA ALA A 13 20.00 -3.34 -10.15
C ALA A 13 19.85 -2.82 -8.71
N LEU A 14 19.60 -1.52 -8.53
CA LEU A 14 19.35 -0.92 -7.23
C LEU A 14 18.06 -1.44 -6.58
N VAL A 15 16.98 -1.52 -7.35
CA VAL A 15 15.71 -2.13 -6.88
C VAL A 15 15.94 -3.60 -6.54
N ALA A 16 16.66 -4.35 -7.36
CA ALA A 16 16.97 -5.75 -7.09
C ALA A 16 17.74 -5.95 -5.77
N ARG A 17 18.75 -5.11 -5.51
CA ARG A 17 19.48 -5.10 -4.23
C ARG A 17 18.56 -4.82 -3.03
N HIS A 18 17.69 -3.81 -3.17
CA HIS A 18 16.71 -3.48 -2.12
C HIS A 18 15.76 -4.65 -1.84
N ILE A 19 15.29 -5.33 -2.88
CA ILE A 19 14.43 -6.51 -2.74
C ILE A 19 15.15 -7.60 -1.93
N LEU A 20 16.37 -7.98 -2.33
CA LEU A 20 17.13 -9.02 -1.62
C LEU A 20 17.40 -8.67 -0.17
N GLN A 21 17.77 -7.42 0.11
CA GLN A 21 18.05 -6.99 1.48
C GLN A 21 16.80 -7.14 2.37
N ARG A 22 15.64 -6.65 1.91
CA ARG A 22 14.38 -6.73 2.69
C ARG A 22 13.91 -8.16 2.90
N LEU A 23 14.05 -9.00 1.87
CA LEU A 23 13.68 -10.41 1.96
C LEU A 23 14.62 -11.21 2.85
N GLY A 24 15.93 -10.98 2.77
CA GLY A 24 16.93 -11.68 3.59
C GLY A 24 16.85 -11.32 5.08
N GLU A 25 16.85 -10.03 5.41
CA GLU A 25 16.84 -9.57 6.80
C GLU A 25 15.50 -9.90 7.50
N GLY A 26 14.39 -9.41 6.95
CA GLY A 26 13.09 -9.45 7.63
C GLY A 26 12.13 -10.51 7.10
N GLY A 27 12.36 -11.05 5.90
CA GLY A 27 11.34 -11.83 5.20
C GLY A 27 10.04 -11.03 5.01
N GLN A 28 10.17 -9.71 4.91
CA GLN A 28 9.09 -8.75 4.71
C GLN A 28 9.05 -8.35 3.22
N PRO A 29 7.86 -8.08 2.66
CA PRO A 29 7.76 -7.64 1.28
C PRO A 29 8.50 -6.30 1.09
N PRO A 30 9.24 -6.11 -0.01
CA PRO A 30 9.95 -4.87 -0.28
C PRO A 30 8.97 -3.73 -0.55
N GLN A 31 9.33 -2.52 -0.14
CA GLN A 31 8.50 -1.34 -0.37
C GLN A 31 8.48 -0.91 -1.85
N HIS A 32 9.44 -1.36 -2.66
CA HIS A 32 9.48 -1.11 -4.10
C HIS A 32 9.87 -2.38 -4.87
N GLY A 33 9.28 -2.56 -6.04
CA GLY A 33 9.54 -3.69 -6.93
C GLY A 33 8.89 -5.00 -6.47
N VAL A 34 7.88 -4.95 -5.61
CA VAL A 34 7.24 -6.16 -5.06
C VAL A 34 6.63 -7.03 -6.15
N ARG A 35 6.12 -6.43 -7.23
CA ARG A 35 5.54 -7.19 -8.36
C ARG A 35 6.55 -8.08 -9.09
N ARG A 36 7.85 -7.82 -8.96
CA ARG A 36 8.92 -8.67 -9.58
C ARG A 36 9.00 -10.06 -8.97
N ILE A 37 8.58 -10.19 -7.72
CA ILE A 37 8.61 -11.43 -6.96
C ILE A 37 7.20 -11.94 -6.62
N ASN A 38 6.15 -11.27 -7.11
CA ASN A 38 4.77 -11.67 -6.87
C ASN A 38 4.44 -12.98 -7.58
N VAL A 39 3.80 -13.93 -6.90
CA VAL A 39 3.40 -15.24 -7.44
C VAL A 39 2.09 -15.69 -6.79
N GLY A 40 1.19 -16.25 -7.60
CA GLY A 40 0.00 -16.97 -7.16
C GLY A 40 -1.26 -16.10 -6.94
N ASN A 41 -1.19 -14.79 -7.14
CA ASN A 41 -2.36 -13.90 -6.99
C ASN A 41 -2.61 -13.04 -8.24
N GLU A 42 -1.96 -13.39 -9.36
CA GLU A 42 -2.04 -12.67 -10.62
C GLU A 42 -3.47 -12.58 -11.14
N SER A 43 -4.31 -13.59 -10.91
CA SER A 43 -5.72 -13.55 -11.31
C SER A 43 -6.48 -12.43 -10.60
N TYR A 44 -6.26 -12.23 -9.29
CA TYR A 44 -6.85 -11.13 -8.53
C TYR A 44 -6.32 -9.77 -9.00
N LEU A 45 -5.01 -9.66 -9.19
CA LEU A 45 -4.39 -8.42 -9.66
C LEU A 45 -4.91 -8.02 -11.05
N LYS A 46 -5.07 -8.98 -11.97
CA LYS A 46 -5.65 -8.72 -13.31
C LYS A 46 -7.10 -8.26 -13.25
N VAL A 47 -7.92 -8.82 -12.35
CA VAL A 47 -9.30 -8.37 -12.16
C VAL A 47 -9.32 -6.94 -11.61
N LEU A 48 -8.50 -6.64 -10.60
CA LEU A 48 -8.39 -5.29 -10.05
C LEU A 48 -7.90 -4.29 -11.11
N GLU A 49 -6.91 -4.70 -11.89
CA GLU A 49 -6.36 -3.90 -12.97
C GLU A 49 -7.43 -3.53 -14.01
N HIS A 50 -8.06 -4.54 -14.60
CA HIS A 50 -8.99 -4.31 -15.71
C HIS A 50 -10.34 -3.79 -15.24
N GLU A 51 -10.99 -4.40 -14.24
CA GLU A 51 -12.36 -4.04 -13.88
C GLU A 51 -12.42 -2.79 -13.01
N TYR A 52 -11.42 -2.60 -12.14
CA TYR A 52 -11.43 -1.52 -11.16
C TYR A 52 -10.65 -0.31 -11.63
N PHE A 53 -9.34 -0.46 -11.83
CA PHE A 53 -8.49 0.67 -12.16
C PHE A 53 -8.76 1.25 -13.56
N ASP A 54 -8.97 0.40 -14.56
CA ASP A 54 -9.20 0.89 -15.93
C ASP A 54 -10.61 1.44 -16.14
N TYR A 55 -11.63 0.97 -15.39
CA TYR A 55 -13.04 1.37 -15.57
C TYR A 55 -13.73 1.89 -14.30
N HIS A 56 -14.03 1.03 -13.31
CA HIS A 56 -14.95 1.35 -12.21
C HIS A 56 -14.51 2.57 -11.38
N LEU A 57 -13.22 2.67 -11.08
CA LEU A 57 -12.65 3.74 -10.26
C LEU A 57 -12.58 5.09 -10.98
N ARG A 58 -12.95 5.21 -12.26
CA ARG A 58 -13.00 6.52 -12.93
C ARG A 58 -14.19 7.37 -12.48
N PHE A 59 -15.25 6.72 -12.00
CA PHE A 59 -16.51 7.38 -11.64
C PHE A 59 -17.14 6.83 -10.34
N GLY A 60 -16.50 5.84 -9.72
CA GLY A 60 -17.08 5.10 -8.60
C GLY A 60 -16.07 4.77 -7.50
N ALA A 61 -16.58 4.03 -6.53
CA ALA A 61 -15.83 3.62 -5.36
C ALA A 61 -16.01 2.11 -5.16
N SER A 62 -15.01 1.44 -4.61
CA SER A 62 -15.14 0.03 -4.25
C SER A 62 -14.50 -0.27 -2.91
N PHE A 63 -15.14 -1.13 -2.15
CA PHE A 63 -14.59 -1.74 -0.94
C PHE A 63 -14.25 -3.20 -1.21
N LYS A 64 -13.05 -3.63 -0.81
CA LYS A 64 -12.60 -5.02 -0.86
C LYS A 64 -12.08 -5.45 0.52
N LEU A 65 -12.48 -6.63 0.95
CA LEU A 65 -11.93 -7.27 2.14
C LEU A 65 -10.90 -8.31 1.70
N VAL A 66 -9.67 -8.18 2.17
CA VAL A 66 -8.58 -9.12 1.85
C VAL A 66 -8.41 -10.06 3.03
N GLN A 67 -8.75 -11.33 2.86
CA GLN A 67 -8.61 -12.35 3.90
C GLN A 67 -7.35 -13.17 3.64
N GLY A 68 -6.58 -13.43 4.71
CA GLY A 68 -5.48 -14.39 4.67
C GLY A 68 -4.82 -14.57 6.03
N TYR A 69 -4.25 -15.73 6.31
CA TYR A 69 -3.58 -16.01 7.59
C TYR A 69 -2.33 -15.12 7.77
N PHE A 70 -1.79 -15.12 8.99
CA PHE A 70 -0.52 -14.44 9.27
C PHE A 70 0.62 -15.06 8.44
N GLY A 71 1.40 -14.24 7.74
CA GLY A 71 2.37 -14.74 6.76
C GLY A 71 1.78 -15.18 5.41
N GLY A 72 0.46 -15.17 5.25
CA GLY A 72 -0.25 -15.52 4.00
C GLY A 72 -0.13 -14.50 2.85
N GLY A 73 0.72 -13.47 3.01
CA GLY A 73 1.01 -12.51 1.95
C GLY A 73 0.05 -11.31 1.84
N LYS A 74 -0.72 -10.98 2.88
CA LYS A 74 -1.62 -9.80 2.91
C LYS A 74 -0.89 -8.51 2.55
N THR A 75 0.14 -8.15 3.33
CA THR A 75 0.97 -6.97 3.07
C THR A 75 1.58 -6.96 1.67
N HIS A 76 2.05 -8.12 1.21
CA HIS A 76 2.60 -8.29 -0.13
C HIS A 76 1.56 -7.98 -1.21
N PHE A 77 0.35 -8.54 -1.08
CA PHE A 77 -0.76 -8.29 -2.01
C PHE A 77 -1.16 -6.81 -2.02
N LEU A 78 -1.28 -6.17 -0.85
CA LEU A 78 -1.57 -4.74 -0.76
C LEU A 78 -0.49 -3.91 -1.47
N TYR A 79 0.79 -4.24 -1.32
CA TYR A 79 1.87 -3.54 -2.02
C TYR A 79 1.82 -3.75 -3.54
N CYS A 80 1.40 -4.93 -4.01
CA CYS A 80 1.17 -5.18 -5.44
C CYS A 80 0.04 -4.29 -5.99
N VAL A 81 -1.07 -4.16 -5.24
CA VAL A 81 -2.18 -3.26 -5.60
C VAL A 81 -1.74 -1.81 -5.60
N ARG A 82 -0.90 -1.40 -4.64
CA ARG A 82 -0.31 -0.06 -4.60
C ARG A 82 0.54 0.23 -5.84
N GLU A 83 1.38 -0.71 -6.27
CA GLU A 83 2.17 -0.53 -7.50
C GLU A 83 1.28 -0.43 -8.76
N LEU A 84 0.19 -1.20 -8.83
CA LEU A 84 -0.81 -1.05 -9.92
C LEU A 84 -1.46 0.34 -9.92
N ALA A 85 -1.74 0.88 -8.73
CA ALA A 85 -2.31 2.21 -8.57
C ALA A 85 -1.32 3.31 -8.99
N TRP A 86 -0.04 3.17 -8.59
CA TRP A 86 1.05 4.08 -8.97
C TRP A 86 1.29 4.13 -10.47
N ASP A 87 1.23 3.00 -11.17
CA ASP A 87 1.36 2.96 -12.64
C ASP A 87 0.27 3.77 -13.35
N ARG A 88 -0.85 4.03 -12.66
CA ARG A 88 -1.98 4.82 -13.16
C ARG A 88 -2.09 6.20 -12.54
N GLY A 89 -1.13 6.62 -11.72
CA GLY A 89 -1.07 7.95 -11.10
C GLY A 89 -1.98 8.17 -9.89
N PHE A 90 -2.62 7.12 -9.36
CA PHE A 90 -3.44 7.22 -8.16
C PHE A 90 -2.59 7.60 -6.93
N ALA A 91 -3.16 8.39 -6.03
CA ALA A 91 -2.59 8.59 -4.70
C ALA A 91 -2.90 7.36 -3.84
N THR A 92 -1.92 6.89 -3.07
CA THR A 92 -2.05 5.67 -2.28
C THR A 92 -1.68 5.92 -0.82
N ALA A 93 -2.44 5.37 0.12
CA ALA A 93 -2.08 5.33 1.54
C ALA A 93 -2.03 3.87 2.00
N VAL A 94 -0.89 3.43 2.49
CA VAL A 94 -0.77 2.15 3.21
C VAL A 94 -0.72 2.46 4.70
N VAL A 95 -1.71 1.99 5.43
CA VAL A 95 -1.87 2.19 6.87
C VAL A 95 -1.81 0.84 7.56
N GLU A 96 -0.84 0.69 8.44
CA GLU A 96 -0.79 -0.44 9.36
C GLU A 96 -1.71 -0.12 10.54
N LEU A 97 -2.69 -1.00 10.75
CA LEU A 97 -3.61 -0.88 11.87
C LEU A 97 -3.02 -1.65 13.06
N SER A 98 -2.69 -0.90 14.10
CA SER A 98 -2.32 -1.44 15.41
C SER A 98 -3.35 -0.97 16.44
N PRO A 99 -3.66 -1.78 17.47
CA PRO A 99 -4.58 -1.37 18.52
C PRO A 99 -4.23 -0.08 19.26
N ASN A 100 -2.95 0.28 19.30
CA ASN A 100 -2.46 1.43 20.04
C ASN A 100 -2.38 2.68 19.16
N GLU A 101 -1.91 2.56 17.90
CA GLU A 101 -1.65 3.72 17.04
C GLU A 101 -2.85 4.08 16.17
N CYS A 102 -3.53 3.10 15.57
CA CYS A 102 -4.68 3.33 14.69
C CYS A 102 -5.76 2.27 14.92
N PRO A 103 -6.44 2.26 16.07
CA PRO A 103 -7.55 1.37 16.25
C PRO A 103 -8.67 1.83 15.30
N TYR A 104 -9.15 0.93 14.45
CA TYR A 104 -10.17 1.23 13.44
C TYR A 104 -11.53 1.65 14.07
N ASP A 105 -11.64 1.68 15.40
CA ASP A 105 -12.78 2.22 16.14
C ASP A 105 -12.77 3.76 16.27
N ASP A 106 -11.67 4.43 15.91
CA ASP A 106 -11.54 5.88 15.96
C ASP A 106 -11.36 6.49 14.56
N SER A 107 -12.47 7.01 14.01
CA SER A 107 -12.49 7.61 12.66
C SER A 107 -11.50 8.78 12.48
N PHE A 108 -11.18 9.49 13.57
CA PHE A 108 -10.21 10.58 13.54
C PHE A 108 -8.78 10.05 13.39
N LYS A 109 -8.41 9.02 14.14
CA LYS A 109 -7.10 8.38 14.01
C LYS A 109 -6.92 7.73 12.63
N VAL A 110 -7.97 7.12 12.09
CA VAL A 110 -7.97 6.58 10.72
C VAL A 110 -7.67 7.69 9.70
N TYR A 111 -8.35 8.84 9.82
CA TYR A 111 -8.07 10.00 8.99
C TYR A 111 -6.60 10.47 9.11
N GLN A 112 -6.10 10.65 10.34
CA GLN A 112 -4.72 11.09 10.58
C GLN A 112 -3.70 10.11 9.99
N ALA A 113 -3.92 8.81 10.18
CA ALA A 113 -3.04 7.77 9.66
C ALA A 113 -3.00 7.79 8.12
N VAL A 114 -4.16 7.95 7.47
CA VAL A 114 -4.24 8.08 6.00
C VAL A 114 -3.52 9.35 5.54
N VAL A 115 -3.79 10.49 6.14
CA VAL A 115 -3.18 11.77 5.74
C VAL A 115 -1.67 11.77 5.89
N ARG A 116 -1.12 11.10 6.90
CA ARG A 116 0.34 10.98 7.11
C ARG A 116 1.00 9.97 6.16
N ARG A 117 0.25 9.07 5.55
CA ARG A 117 0.78 7.97 4.70
C ARG A 117 0.41 8.09 3.23
N ILE A 118 -0.48 9.02 2.85
CA ILE A 118 -0.86 9.22 1.46
C ILE A 118 0.33 9.76 0.66
N GLY A 119 0.54 9.23 -0.55
CA GLY A 119 1.58 9.68 -1.45
C GLY A 119 1.42 9.09 -2.85
N GLN A 120 2.23 9.57 -3.78
CA GLN A 120 2.32 9.03 -5.15
C GLN A 120 3.55 8.14 -5.31
N ARG A 121 3.73 7.60 -6.52
CA ARG A 121 4.94 6.88 -6.88
C ARG A 121 6.17 7.77 -6.58
N PRO A 122 7.18 7.28 -5.85
CA PRO A 122 8.38 8.05 -5.62
C PRO A 122 9.05 8.44 -6.94
N ARG A 123 9.60 9.66 -6.98
CA ARG A 123 10.28 10.21 -8.17
C ARG A 123 11.54 9.43 -8.54
N THR A 124 12.20 8.85 -7.55
CA THR A 124 13.42 8.04 -7.71
C THR A 124 13.20 6.66 -7.10
N ALA A 125 13.82 5.64 -7.70
CA ALA A 125 13.58 4.23 -7.33
C ALA A 125 13.91 3.90 -5.86
N LEU A 126 14.78 4.68 -5.21
CA LEU A 126 15.19 4.56 -3.82
C LEU A 126 15.23 5.90 -3.06
N GLY A 127 14.55 6.94 -3.56
CA GLY A 127 14.43 8.18 -2.81
C GLY A 127 13.68 7.95 -1.50
N SER A 128 14.00 8.73 -0.46
CA SER A 128 13.17 8.73 0.75
C SER A 128 11.72 8.98 0.34
N PRO A 129 10.80 8.05 0.63
CA PRO A 129 9.43 8.24 0.22
C PRO A 129 8.86 9.45 0.97
N SER A 130 8.45 10.46 0.21
CA SER A 130 7.71 11.60 0.73
C SER A 130 6.26 11.14 0.91
N TYR A 131 5.87 11.02 2.17
CA TYR A 131 4.53 10.61 2.58
C TYR A 131 3.89 11.77 3.32
N GLY A 132 2.59 11.94 3.12
CA GLY A 132 1.84 13.00 3.73
C GLY A 132 1.03 13.76 2.70
N LEU A 133 -0.17 14.20 3.08
CA LEU A 133 -0.93 15.13 2.27
C LEU A 133 -0.16 16.45 2.00
N PRO A 134 0.50 17.09 2.98
CA PRO A 134 1.28 18.31 2.72
C PRO A 134 2.37 18.08 1.65
N ASP A 135 3.10 16.99 1.80
CA ASP A 135 4.15 16.53 0.89
C ASP A 135 3.63 16.19 -0.51
N LEU A 136 2.48 15.52 -0.59
CA LEU A 136 1.79 15.25 -1.86
C LEU A 136 1.41 16.57 -2.56
N LEU A 137 0.89 17.54 -1.81
CA LEU A 137 0.50 18.85 -2.35
C LEU A 137 1.71 19.64 -2.85
N ARG A 138 2.81 19.70 -2.08
CA ARG A 138 4.07 20.36 -2.48
C ARG A 138 4.58 19.76 -3.79
N ASN A 139 4.74 18.44 -3.83
CA ASN A 139 5.21 17.72 -5.01
C ASN A 139 4.30 17.96 -6.23
N LEU A 140 2.99 17.97 -6.04
CA LEU A 140 2.03 18.23 -7.12
C LEU A 140 2.12 19.68 -7.63
N MET A 141 2.33 20.65 -6.74
CA MET A 141 2.50 22.05 -7.13
C MET A 141 3.79 22.22 -7.94
N ASP A 142 4.90 21.64 -7.49
CA ASP A 142 6.16 21.63 -8.22
C ASP A 142 5.99 20.99 -9.62
N ASP A 143 5.35 19.82 -9.71
CA ASP A 143 5.07 19.16 -10.99
C ASP A 143 4.23 20.02 -11.94
N ARG A 144 3.24 20.75 -11.41
CA ARG A 144 2.40 21.63 -12.23
C ARG A 144 3.14 22.87 -12.69
N VAL A 145 4.02 23.44 -11.87
CA VAL A 145 4.89 24.56 -12.26
C VAL A 145 5.86 24.11 -13.35
N ASP A 146 6.51 22.96 -13.17
CA ASP A 146 7.41 22.38 -14.17
C ASP A 146 6.70 22.07 -15.50
N ALA A 147 5.47 21.56 -15.44
CA ALA A 147 4.66 21.33 -16.64
C ALA A 147 4.23 22.65 -17.31
N ALA A 148 3.86 23.67 -16.54
CA ALA A 148 3.51 24.98 -17.08
C ALA A 148 4.72 25.65 -17.77
N LEU A 149 5.92 25.53 -17.21
CA LEU A 149 7.17 26.03 -17.80
C LEU A 149 7.51 25.41 -19.16
N GLN A 150 7.02 24.21 -19.45
CA GLN A 150 7.20 23.57 -20.76
C GLN A 150 6.26 24.15 -21.84
N THR A 151 5.33 25.02 -21.46
CA THR A 151 4.38 25.65 -22.39
C THR A 151 5.00 26.90 -23.02
N PRO A 152 5.05 27.02 -24.37
CA PRO A 152 5.71 28.14 -25.04
C PRO A 152 5.19 29.55 -24.70
N SER A 153 3.95 29.65 -24.20
CA SER A 153 3.33 30.92 -23.78
C SER A 153 3.72 31.37 -22.37
N VAL A 154 4.44 30.54 -21.61
CA VAL A 154 4.85 30.82 -20.23
C VAL A 154 6.33 31.21 -20.24
N PRO A 155 6.67 32.50 -20.02
CA PRO A 155 8.03 33.00 -20.23
C PRO A 155 9.02 32.60 -19.12
N ASP A 156 8.55 32.45 -17.89
CA ASP A 156 9.38 32.23 -16.71
C ASP A 156 8.63 31.50 -15.58
N VAL A 157 9.34 31.24 -14.49
CA VAL A 157 8.83 30.50 -13.31
C VAL A 157 7.72 31.27 -12.60
N ASP A 158 7.77 32.60 -12.57
CA ASP A 158 6.76 33.40 -11.89
C ASP A 158 5.44 33.39 -12.66
N ALA A 159 5.48 33.46 -13.99
CA ALA A 159 4.32 33.26 -14.84
C ALA A 159 3.73 31.83 -14.71
N ALA A 160 4.60 30.81 -14.58
CA ALA A 160 4.16 29.44 -14.32
C ALA A 160 3.44 29.31 -12.97
N ARG A 161 4.02 29.87 -11.90
CA ARG A 161 3.39 29.91 -10.57
C ARG A 161 2.04 30.62 -10.59
N GLU A 162 1.94 31.77 -11.27
CA GLU A 162 0.68 32.51 -11.38
C GLU A 162 -0.39 31.72 -12.17
N ALA A 163 0.00 30.98 -13.20
CA ALA A 163 -0.91 30.08 -13.91
C ALA A 163 -1.44 28.97 -12.99
N VAL A 164 -0.58 28.37 -12.16
CA VAL A 164 -0.98 27.34 -11.17
C VAL A 164 -1.87 27.95 -10.08
N LEU A 165 -1.55 29.15 -9.56
CA LEU A 165 -2.41 29.89 -8.61
C LEU A 165 -3.78 30.19 -9.20
N THR A 166 -3.84 30.58 -10.47
CA THR A 166 -5.10 30.81 -11.19
C THR A 166 -5.91 29.52 -11.27
N TRP A 167 -5.29 28.39 -11.63
CA TRP A 167 -5.95 27.07 -11.62
C TRP A 167 -6.45 26.68 -10.23
N LEU A 168 -5.66 26.87 -9.16
CA LEU A 168 -6.10 26.62 -7.78
C LEU A 168 -7.35 27.42 -7.42
N ARG A 169 -7.35 28.73 -7.72
CA ARG A 169 -8.44 29.66 -7.37
C ARG A 169 -9.69 29.50 -8.23
N THR A 170 -9.56 29.01 -9.47
CA THR A 170 -10.68 28.92 -10.43
C THR A 170 -11.25 27.52 -10.59
N THR A 171 -10.40 26.50 -10.47
CA THR A 171 -10.76 25.09 -10.64
C THR A 171 -10.86 24.40 -9.28
N VAL A 172 -9.74 24.31 -8.54
CA VAL A 172 -9.68 23.52 -7.29
C VAL A 172 -10.58 24.10 -6.20
N ALA A 173 -10.65 25.43 -6.08
CA ALA A 173 -11.54 26.11 -5.12
C ALA A 173 -13.04 25.87 -5.37
N ARG A 174 -13.40 25.39 -6.57
CA ARG A 174 -14.78 25.02 -6.96
C ARG A 174 -15.02 23.52 -7.00
N ALA A 175 -14.00 22.70 -6.69
CA ALA A 175 -14.14 21.26 -6.64
C ALA A 175 -15.21 20.83 -5.63
N ALA A 176 -15.93 19.76 -5.97
CA ALA A 176 -16.91 19.17 -5.07
C ALA A 176 -16.20 18.65 -3.82
N CYS A 177 -16.50 19.25 -2.67
CA CYS A 177 -15.97 18.84 -1.37
C CYS A 177 -17.04 19.13 -0.32
N GLU A 178 -17.33 18.15 0.53
CA GLU A 178 -18.40 18.25 1.54
C GLU A 178 -18.10 19.35 2.56
N SER A 179 -16.86 19.43 3.02
CA SER A 179 -16.41 20.54 3.86
C SER A 179 -15.88 21.70 3.02
N HIS A 180 -16.36 22.91 3.33
CA HIS A 180 -15.79 24.14 2.81
C HIS A 180 -14.40 24.43 3.39
N SER A 181 -14.22 24.27 4.70
CA SER A 181 -12.94 24.52 5.38
C SER A 181 -11.85 23.60 4.85
N TYR A 182 -12.16 22.32 4.59
CA TYR A 182 -11.19 21.37 4.03
C TYR A 182 -10.74 21.78 2.63
N ARG A 183 -11.69 22.10 1.74
CA ARG A 183 -11.36 22.60 0.39
C ARG A 183 -10.53 23.89 0.48
N ARG A 184 -10.90 24.80 1.38
CA ARG A 184 -10.19 26.06 1.59
C ARG A 184 -8.77 25.83 2.08
N ALA A 185 -8.57 24.93 3.04
CA ALA A 185 -7.28 24.58 3.58
C ALA A 185 -6.33 24.02 2.50
N ILE A 186 -6.81 23.12 1.63
CA ILE A 186 -6.02 22.60 0.51
C ILE A 186 -5.58 23.73 -0.44
N VAL A 187 -6.53 24.60 -0.84
CA VAL A 187 -6.25 25.70 -1.77
C VAL A 187 -5.29 26.71 -1.17
N GLU A 188 -5.50 27.12 0.08
CA GLU A 188 -4.63 28.10 0.74
C GLU A 188 -3.28 27.51 1.12
N PHE A 189 -3.19 26.22 1.45
CA PHE A 189 -1.92 25.55 1.68
C PHE A 189 -1.08 25.56 0.41
N ALA A 190 -1.68 25.13 -0.72
CA ALA A 190 -1.01 25.11 -2.00
C ALA A 190 -0.60 26.51 -2.47
N ALA A 191 -1.47 27.52 -2.25
CA ALA A 191 -1.15 28.91 -2.57
C ALA A 191 -0.03 29.47 -1.68
N ALA A 192 -0.07 29.21 -0.37
CA ALA A 192 0.96 29.63 0.57
C ALA A 192 2.33 29.05 0.21
N PHE A 193 2.38 27.77 -0.17
CA PHE A 193 3.61 27.12 -0.66
C PHE A 193 4.16 27.83 -1.91
N LEU A 194 3.31 28.08 -2.92
CA LEU A 194 3.73 28.75 -4.17
C LEU A 194 4.18 30.20 -3.97
N GLU A 195 3.57 30.90 -3.01
CA GLU A 195 3.84 32.30 -2.68
C GLU A 195 4.95 32.47 -1.61
N GLY A 196 5.44 31.38 -1.01
CA GLY A 196 6.45 31.41 0.05
C GLY A 196 5.94 31.93 1.41
N ARG A 197 4.64 31.81 1.68
CA ARG A 197 4.01 32.17 2.97
C ARG A 197 4.17 31.04 4.00
N PHE A 198 5.38 30.86 4.50
CA PHE A 198 5.75 29.74 5.37
C PHE A 198 4.89 29.58 6.64
N GLU A 199 4.50 30.68 7.30
CA GLU A 199 3.67 30.60 8.51
C GLU A 199 2.27 30.07 8.22
N ASP A 200 1.65 30.52 7.12
CA ASP A 200 0.32 30.07 6.72
C ASP A 200 0.36 28.60 6.28
N GLU A 201 1.41 28.22 5.53
CA GLU A 201 1.67 26.83 5.14
C GLU A 201 1.76 25.92 6.37
N GLN A 202 2.54 26.30 7.40
CA GLN A 202 2.74 25.51 8.61
C GLN A 202 1.45 25.35 9.43
N ARG A 203 0.66 26.43 9.57
CA ARG A 203 -0.64 26.38 10.28
C ARG A 203 -1.63 25.45 9.57
N LEU A 204 -1.68 25.53 8.24
CA LEU A 204 -2.57 24.69 7.42
C LEU A 204 -2.10 23.23 7.36
N GLU A 205 -0.79 22.99 7.34
CA GLU A 205 -0.21 21.65 7.47
C GLU A 205 -0.67 20.98 8.76
N ALA A 206 -0.47 21.66 9.90
CA ALA A 206 -0.87 21.15 11.20
C ALA A 206 -2.39 20.89 11.26
N TRP A 207 -3.22 21.79 10.74
CA TRP A 207 -4.66 21.54 10.68
C TRP A 207 -5.03 20.36 9.79
N LEU A 208 -4.45 20.25 8.59
CA LEU A 208 -4.70 19.15 7.65
C LEU A 208 -4.26 17.80 8.25
N THR A 209 -3.18 17.74 9.03
CA THR A 209 -2.73 16.52 9.73
C THR A 209 -3.53 16.22 11.00
N GLY A 210 -4.51 17.05 11.34
CA GLY A 210 -5.39 16.90 12.50
C GLY A 210 -4.76 17.34 13.82
N GLU A 211 -3.72 18.17 13.79
CA GLU A 211 -3.20 18.82 14.99
C GLU A 211 -4.14 19.95 15.45
N SER A 212 -4.14 20.22 16.76
CA SER A 212 -5.01 21.25 17.33
C SER A 212 -4.35 22.62 17.17
N ILE A 213 -4.98 23.48 16.39
CA ILE A 213 -4.55 24.87 16.16
C ILE A 213 -5.64 25.82 16.68
N PRO A 214 -5.30 26.94 17.35
CA PRO A 214 -6.31 27.91 17.78
C PRO A 214 -7.16 28.43 16.63
N ALA A 215 -8.48 28.37 16.77
CA ALA A 215 -9.43 28.79 15.73
C ALA A 215 -9.24 30.25 15.29
N SER A 216 -8.68 31.13 16.13
CA SER A 216 -8.35 32.51 15.75
C SER A 216 -7.32 32.58 14.62
N GLU A 217 -6.33 31.67 14.60
CA GLU A 217 -5.27 31.65 13.59
C GLU A 217 -5.75 31.10 12.25
N LEU A 218 -6.74 30.22 12.27
CA LEU A 218 -7.27 29.55 11.07
C LEU A 218 -8.40 30.34 10.39
N ARG A 219 -9.14 31.17 11.14
CA ARG A 219 -10.24 31.98 10.60
C ARG A 219 -9.79 32.95 9.54
N GLU A 220 -8.60 33.53 9.68
CA GLU A 220 -8.02 34.45 8.68
C GLU A 220 -7.76 33.75 7.34
N LEU A 221 -7.48 32.44 7.38
CA LEU A 221 -7.28 31.58 6.21
C LEU A 221 -8.59 31.00 5.65
N GLY A 222 -9.73 31.29 6.29
CA GLY A 222 -11.05 30.81 5.91
C GLY A 222 -11.36 29.37 6.35
N VAL A 223 -10.64 28.88 7.37
CA VAL A 223 -10.85 27.56 7.98
C VAL A 223 -11.59 27.75 9.31
N TYR A 224 -12.81 27.20 9.41
CA TYR A 224 -13.73 27.48 10.53
C TYR A 224 -14.11 26.27 11.37
N GLU A 225 -13.70 25.07 10.96
CA GLU A 225 -14.05 23.82 11.64
C GLU A 225 -12.79 23.14 12.19
N ASP A 226 -12.96 22.38 13.27
CA ASP A 226 -11.90 21.54 13.82
C ASP A 226 -12.09 20.09 13.36
N ILE A 227 -10.97 19.39 13.17
CA ILE A 227 -10.96 17.96 12.85
C ILE A 227 -10.97 17.18 14.16
N GLY A 228 -11.90 16.23 14.30
CA GLY A 228 -12.03 15.40 15.49
C GLY A 228 -12.82 14.11 15.25
N LYS A 229 -13.13 13.40 16.33
CA LYS A 229 -13.77 12.07 16.28
C LYS A 229 -15.16 12.06 15.63
N SER A 230 -15.88 13.19 15.69
CA SER A 230 -17.23 13.33 15.15
C SER A 230 -17.27 13.50 13.63
N ASN A 231 -16.18 13.97 13.01
CA ASN A 231 -16.12 14.27 11.58
C ASN A 231 -14.95 13.57 10.84
N GLY A 232 -14.22 12.65 11.47
CA GLY A 232 -13.07 11.96 10.85
C GLY A 232 -13.38 11.32 9.49
N PHE A 233 -14.50 10.61 9.34
CA PHE A 233 -14.92 10.07 8.03
C PHE A 233 -15.39 11.13 7.03
N ILE A 234 -15.93 12.26 7.49
CA ILE A 234 -16.21 13.40 6.61
C ILE A 234 -14.90 13.95 6.05
N MET A 235 -13.87 14.08 6.89
CA MET A 235 -12.56 14.54 6.45
C MET A 235 -11.85 13.55 5.52
N LEU A 236 -12.01 12.23 5.77
CA LEU A 236 -11.54 11.22 4.84
C LEU A 236 -12.25 11.31 3.47
N ARG A 237 -13.55 11.59 3.45
CA ARG A 237 -14.28 11.86 2.19
C ARG A 237 -13.78 13.12 1.50
N CYS A 238 -13.61 14.21 2.25
CA CYS A 238 -13.07 15.47 1.73
C CYS A 238 -11.68 15.27 1.13
N LEU A 239 -10.83 14.44 1.75
CA LEU A 239 -9.54 14.05 1.18
C LEU A 239 -9.70 13.40 -0.21
N THR A 240 -10.51 12.34 -0.32
CA THR A 240 -10.71 11.65 -1.61
C THR A 240 -11.31 12.55 -2.68
N GLN A 241 -12.22 13.43 -2.29
CA GLN A 241 -12.84 14.44 -3.14
C GLN A 241 -11.82 15.48 -3.63
N MET A 242 -10.96 15.98 -2.75
CA MET A 242 -9.93 16.95 -3.10
C MET A 242 -8.81 16.34 -3.93
N VAL A 243 -8.46 15.06 -3.74
CA VAL A 243 -7.54 14.34 -4.64
C VAL A 243 -8.06 14.37 -6.08
N VAL A 244 -9.35 14.08 -6.29
CA VAL A 244 -9.99 14.20 -7.61
C VAL A 244 -10.08 15.66 -8.07
N GLY A 245 -10.38 16.59 -7.15
CA GLY A 245 -10.42 18.03 -7.41
C GLY A 245 -9.08 18.64 -7.84
N LEU A 246 -7.97 18.04 -7.40
CA LEU A 246 -6.60 18.34 -7.82
C LEU A 246 -6.22 17.68 -9.16
N GLU A 247 -7.20 17.04 -9.81
CA GLU A 247 -7.12 16.30 -11.07
C GLU A 247 -6.21 15.06 -11.01
N LEU A 248 -6.05 14.47 -9.81
CA LEU A 248 -5.48 13.14 -9.68
C LEU A 248 -6.56 12.08 -10.02
N PRO A 249 -6.16 10.91 -10.55
CA PRO A 249 -7.10 9.86 -10.98
C PRO A 249 -8.02 9.35 -9.87
N GLY A 250 -7.56 9.36 -8.62
CA GLY A 250 -8.30 8.87 -7.47
C GLY A 250 -7.37 8.46 -6.32
N THR A 251 -7.94 7.78 -5.34
CA THR A 251 -7.24 7.35 -4.11
C THR A 251 -7.33 5.83 -3.90
N VAL A 252 -6.25 5.21 -3.45
CA VAL A 252 -6.26 3.81 -2.98
C VAL A 252 -5.86 3.78 -1.51
N LEU A 253 -6.79 3.36 -0.66
CA LEU A 253 -6.61 3.26 0.79
C LEU A 253 -6.45 1.80 1.16
N LEU A 254 -5.28 1.43 1.67
CA LEU A 254 -4.88 0.06 1.97
C LEU A 254 -4.62 -0.05 3.47
N PHE A 255 -5.44 -0.81 4.16
CA PHE A 255 -5.36 -1.02 5.60
C PHE A 255 -4.93 -2.45 5.90
N ASP A 256 -3.81 -2.61 6.61
CA ASP A 256 -3.27 -3.93 6.98
C ASP A 256 -3.37 -4.14 8.49
N GLU A 257 -4.16 -5.13 8.91
CA GLU A 257 -4.24 -5.52 10.32
C GLU A 257 -3.04 -6.42 10.66
N VAL A 258 -2.09 -5.88 11.42
CA VAL A 258 -0.82 -6.57 11.74
C VAL A 258 -0.94 -7.45 12.99
N ASP A 259 -1.95 -7.21 13.84
CA ASP A 259 -2.02 -7.84 15.16
C ASP A 259 -2.39 -9.33 15.11
N ARG A 260 -1.59 -10.13 15.83
CA ARG A 260 -1.71 -11.59 15.95
C ARG A 260 -2.82 -12.01 16.89
N ASN A 261 -3.17 -11.14 17.84
CA ASN A 261 -4.07 -11.46 18.95
C ASN A 261 -5.22 -10.47 18.96
N LEU A 262 -6.17 -10.64 18.04
CA LEU A 262 -7.47 -9.97 18.11
C LEU A 262 -8.29 -10.57 19.28
N SER A 263 -7.84 -10.42 20.53
CA SER A 263 -8.72 -10.46 21.70
C SER A 263 -9.48 -9.13 21.76
N VAL A 264 -10.34 -8.91 20.76
CA VAL A 264 -11.14 -7.70 20.67
C VAL A 264 -12.35 -7.87 21.58
N SER A 265 -12.56 -6.93 22.48
CA SER A 265 -13.78 -6.91 23.29
C SER A 265 -15.00 -6.79 22.38
N VAL A 266 -16.13 -7.40 22.77
CA VAL A 266 -17.39 -7.34 21.99
C VAL A 266 -17.76 -5.92 21.58
N LYS A 267 -17.58 -4.95 22.49
CA LYS A 267 -17.84 -3.53 22.23
C LYS A 267 -16.96 -2.97 21.11
N ARG A 268 -15.68 -3.31 21.07
CA ARG A 268 -14.74 -2.84 20.04
C ARG A 268 -15.01 -3.51 18.70
N SER A 269 -15.35 -4.79 18.69
CA SER A 269 -15.79 -5.51 17.48
C SER A 269 -17.04 -4.86 16.86
N GLN A 270 -17.99 -4.40 17.68
CA GLN A 270 -19.17 -3.68 17.21
C GLN A 270 -18.82 -2.34 16.53
N ILE A 271 -17.91 -1.56 17.09
CA ILE A 271 -17.51 -0.27 16.52
C ILE A 271 -16.77 -0.49 15.19
N ILE A 272 -15.85 -1.46 15.13
CA ILE A 272 -15.16 -1.83 13.88
C ILE A 272 -16.19 -2.26 12.82
N GLY A 273 -17.17 -3.08 13.22
CA GLY A 273 -18.24 -3.55 12.34
C GLY A 273 -19.09 -2.41 11.76
N ASP A 274 -19.46 -1.43 12.59
CA ASP A 274 -20.24 -0.26 12.16
C ASP A 274 -19.42 0.67 11.25
N ASN A 275 -18.15 0.92 11.58
CA ASN A 275 -17.24 1.72 10.76
C ASN A 275 -17.03 1.09 9.37
N LEU A 276 -16.82 -0.24 9.31
CA LEU A 276 -16.71 -0.95 8.03
C LEU A 276 -18.01 -0.89 7.23
N ARG A 277 -19.16 -1.10 7.88
CA ARG A 277 -20.47 -0.95 7.23
C ARG A 277 -20.63 0.45 6.66
N GLN A 278 -20.27 1.48 7.42
CA GLN A 278 -20.34 2.87 6.96
C GLN A 278 -19.46 3.09 5.74
N VAL A 279 -18.21 2.63 5.74
CA VAL A 279 -17.33 2.73 4.56
C VAL A 279 -17.90 2.00 3.35
N ILE A 280 -18.45 0.80 3.53
CA ILE A 280 -19.10 0.06 2.42
C ILE A 280 -20.30 0.84 1.87
N ASP A 281 -21.11 1.43 2.75
CA ASP A 281 -22.25 2.27 2.35
C ASP A 281 -21.78 3.54 1.62
N LEU A 282 -20.71 4.19 2.07
CA LEU A 282 -20.11 5.35 1.40
C LEU A 282 -19.61 4.99 0.00
N CYS A 283 -18.98 3.82 -0.15
CA CYS A 283 -18.56 3.31 -1.46
C CYS A 283 -19.77 3.04 -2.37
N GLY A 284 -20.79 2.34 -1.86
CA GLY A 284 -21.99 2.01 -2.64
C GLY A 284 -22.83 3.23 -3.06
N ARG A 285 -22.79 4.31 -2.28
CA ARG A 285 -23.46 5.59 -2.59
C ARG A 285 -22.62 6.55 -3.42
N HIS A 286 -21.43 6.15 -3.87
CA HIS A 286 -20.51 6.98 -4.65
C HIS A 286 -20.07 8.26 -3.89
N GLN A 287 -19.98 8.20 -2.56
CA GLN A 287 -19.59 9.33 -1.72
C GLN A 287 -18.08 9.39 -1.43
N LEU A 288 -17.32 8.40 -1.93
CA LEU A 288 -15.86 8.33 -1.93
C LEU A 288 -15.40 8.27 -3.40
N PRO A 289 -15.40 9.39 -4.14
CA PRO A 289 -15.14 9.36 -5.58
C PRO A 289 -13.78 8.75 -5.89
N ASN A 290 -13.74 7.94 -6.95
CA ASN A 290 -12.55 7.33 -7.51
C ASN A 290 -11.67 6.61 -6.47
N THR A 291 -12.31 5.91 -5.54
CA THR A 291 -11.62 5.34 -4.38
C THR A 291 -11.70 3.83 -4.32
N LEU A 292 -10.54 3.18 -4.17
CA LEU A 292 -10.45 1.77 -3.80
C LEU A 292 -10.07 1.67 -2.32
N PHE A 293 -10.94 1.08 -1.52
CA PHE A 293 -10.71 0.83 -0.11
C PHE A 293 -10.45 -0.67 0.10
N MET A 294 -9.30 -1.02 0.65
CA MET A 294 -8.97 -2.40 1.01
C MET A 294 -8.69 -2.53 2.49
N TYR A 295 -9.31 -3.53 3.13
CA TYR A 295 -9.03 -3.88 4.52
C TYR A 295 -8.58 -5.34 4.60
N ALA A 296 -7.35 -5.55 5.02
CA ALA A 296 -6.75 -6.87 5.12
C ALA A 296 -6.87 -7.42 6.54
N VAL A 297 -7.49 -8.60 6.66
CA VAL A 297 -7.86 -9.21 7.93
C VAL A 297 -7.48 -10.68 8.00
N PRO A 298 -7.26 -11.23 9.20
CA PRO A 298 -7.11 -12.66 9.37
C PRO A 298 -8.48 -13.38 9.25
N PRO A 299 -8.52 -14.68 8.88
CA PRO A 299 -9.77 -15.43 8.69
C PRO A 299 -10.70 -15.46 9.91
N GLU A 300 -10.14 -15.33 11.11
CA GLU A 300 -10.84 -15.22 12.39
C GLU A 300 -11.81 -14.02 12.40
N PHE A 301 -11.48 -12.93 11.70
CA PHE A 301 -12.36 -11.76 11.59
C PHE A 301 -13.70 -12.13 10.93
N MET A 302 -13.66 -12.90 9.84
CA MET A 302 -14.85 -13.35 9.13
C MET A 302 -15.66 -14.40 9.91
N ARG A 303 -15.01 -15.16 10.80
CA ARG A 303 -15.67 -16.18 11.63
C ARG A 303 -16.26 -15.61 12.92
N ASN A 304 -15.60 -14.62 13.53
CA ASN A 304 -15.91 -14.17 14.89
C ASN A 304 -16.51 -12.76 14.92
N VAL A 305 -16.11 -11.85 14.03
CA VAL A 305 -16.55 -10.44 14.08
C VAL A 305 -17.74 -10.20 13.16
N VAL A 306 -17.68 -10.72 11.93
CA VAL A 306 -18.72 -10.45 10.92
C VAL A 306 -20.07 -11.08 11.27
N PRO A 307 -20.17 -12.34 11.75
CA PRO A 307 -21.46 -12.96 12.07
C PRO A 307 -22.19 -12.26 13.22
N ASP A 308 -21.44 -11.71 14.17
CA ASP A 308 -21.97 -10.98 15.33
C ASP A 308 -22.56 -9.61 14.95
N TYR A 309 -22.37 -9.17 13.70
CA TYR A 309 -22.92 -7.91 13.19
C TYR A 309 -23.66 -8.12 11.86
N PRO A 310 -24.98 -8.43 11.90
CA PRO A 310 -25.77 -8.82 10.73
C PRO A 310 -25.74 -7.82 9.57
N ALA A 311 -25.64 -6.51 9.85
CA ALA A 311 -25.65 -5.49 8.81
C ALA A 311 -24.36 -5.47 7.99
N LEU A 312 -23.20 -5.76 8.60
CA LEU A 312 -21.94 -5.95 7.88
C LEU A 312 -21.95 -7.30 7.17
N TYR A 313 -22.43 -8.35 7.83
CA TYR A 313 -22.56 -9.68 7.23
C TYR A 313 -23.35 -9.65 5.92
N GLN A 314 -24.50 -8.96 5.87
CA GLN A 314 -25.29 -8.82 4.64
C GLN A 314 -24.54 -8.14 3.49
N ARG A 315 -23.58 -7.25 3.80
CA ARG A 315 -22.78 -6.54 2.79
C ARG A 315 -21.52 -7.31 2.37
N LEU A 316 -20.95 -8.10 3.26
CA LEU A 316 -19.76 -8.92 2.99
C LEU A 316 -20.08 -10.32 2.48
N LYS A 317 -21.31 -10.81 2.67
CA LYS A 317 -21.74 -12.14 2.22
C LYS A 317 -21.84 -12.17 0.70
N SER A 318 -20.71 -12.40 0.06
CA SER A 318 -20.67 -12.90 -1.31
C SER A 318 -20.52 -14.42 -1.27
N PRO A 319 -21.31 -15.18 -2.03
CA PRO A 319 -21.20 -16.64 -2.07
C PRO A 319 -19.87 -17.11 -2.68
N VAL A 320 -19.16 -16.22 -3.39
CA VAL A 320 -17.93 -16.51 -4.12
C VAL A 320 -16.89 -15.41 -3.87
N PRO A 321 -15.60 -15.76 -3.78
CA PRO A 321 -14.53 -14.76 -3.74
C PRO A 321 -14.39 -14.05 -5.10
N LEU A 322 -13.65 -12.94 -5.08
CA LEU A 322 -13.23 -12.22 -6.28
C LEU A 322 -12.63 -13.20 -7.28
N SER A 323 -13.05 -13.13 -8.53
CA SER A 323 -12.44 -13.89 -9.63
C SER A 323 -12.82 -13.24 -10.94
N VAL A 324 -12.23 -13.70 -12.05
CA VAL A 324 -12.63 -13.27 -13.39
C VAL A 324 -14.12 -13.49 -13.65
N ARG A 325 -14.72 -14.53 -13.04
CA ARG A 325 -16.16 -14.83 -13.16
C ARG A 325 -17.03 -14.01 -12.21
N SER A 326 -16.44 -13.39 -11.20
CA SER A 326 -17.16 -12.64 -10.17
C SER A 326 -16.35 -11.42 -9.73
N PRO A 327 -16.12 -10.46 -10.65
CA PRO A 327 -15.27 -9.31 -10.36
C PRO A 327 -15.86 -8.40 -9.28
N GLN A 328 -17.20 -8.40 -9.15
CA GLN A 328 -17.91 -7.58 -8.15
C GLN A 328 -17.83 -8.12 -6.72
N ALA A 329 -17.29 -9.32 -6.49
CA ALA A 329 -17.22 -9.89 -5.16
C ALA A 329 -16.32 -9.05 -4.24
N VAL A 330 -16.78 -8.85 -3.00
CA VAL A 330 -16.10 -8.00 -2.01
C VAL A 330 -14.89 -8.70 -1.39
N LEU A 331 -14.97 -10.02 -1.21
CA LEU A 331 -13.94 -10.83 -0.56
C LEU A 331 -12.85 -11.23 -1.55
N ILE A 332 -11.60 -10.95 -1.21
CA ILE A 332 -10.39 -11.48 -1.85
C ILE A 332 -9.80 -12.50 -0.85
N ASP A 333 -9.72 -13.77 -1.24
CA ASP A 333 -9.29 -14.86 -0.36
C ASP A 333 -7.89 -15.33 -0.74
N LEU A 334 -6.87 -14.87 -0.01
CA LEU A 334 -5.47 -15.21 -0.28
C LEU A 334 -5.09 -16.64 0.11
N GLU A 335 -6.03 -17.42 0.64
CA GLU A 335 -5.88 -18.86 0.81
C GLU A 335 -6.22 -19.65 -0.46
N ARG A 336 -6.84 -18.98 -1.45
CA ARG A 336 -7.21 -19.56 -2.75
C ARG A 336 -6.39 -18.93 -3.87
N LEU A 337 -5.10 -19.21 -3.83
CA LEU A 337 -4.15 -18.74 -4.83
C LEU A 337 -4.24 -19.54 -6.14
N ASP A 338 -3.66 -18.98 -7.20
CA ASP A 338 -3.63 -19.52 -8.55
C ASP A 338 -2.81 -20.82 -8.67
N LEU A 339 -1.87 -21.03 -7.73
CA LEU A 339 -0.91 -22.13 -7.75
C LEU A 339 -0.92 -22.89 -6.42
N GLU A 340 -0.65 -24.20 -6.50
CA GLU A 340 -0.44 -25.04 -5.32
C GLU A 340 0.84 -24.63 -4.56
N PRO A 341 0.95 -24.88 -3.24
CA PRO A 341 2.03 -24.34 -2.41
C PRO A 341 3.45 -24.63 -2.93
N ALA A 342 3.73 -25.85 -3.37
CA ALA A 342 5.06 -26.21 -3.87
C ALA A 342 5.41 -25.53 -5.20
N GLU A 343 4.43 -25.41 -6.11
CA GLU A 343 4.60 -24.72 -7.39
C GLU A 343 4.77 -23.21 -7.20
N LEU A 344 4.02 -22.64 -6.27
CA LEU A 344 4.14 -21.24 -5.86
C LEU A 344 5.56 -20.93 -5.36
N LEU A 345 6.07 -21.73 -4.41
CA LEU A 345 7.42 -21.53 -3.86
C LEU A 345 8.50 -21.75 -4.93
N SER A 346 8.36 -22.77 -5.78
CA SER A 346 9.31 -23.03 -6.87
C SER A 346 9.37 -21.83 -7.84
N THR A 347 8.21 -21.33 -8.28
CA THR A 347 8.12 -20.18 -9.18
C THR A 347 8.66 -18.89 -8.53
N LEU A 348 8.43 -18.72 -7.23
CA LEU A 348 9.03 -17.63 -6.45
C LEU A 348 10.55 -17.76 -6.42
N GLY A 349 11.07 -18.97 -6.22
CA GLY A 349 12.51 -19.27 -6.27
C GLY A 349 13.12 -18.86 -7.61
N ASP A 350 12.49 -19.21 -8.73
CA ASP A 350 12.94 -18.85 -10.07
C ASP A 350 12.99 -17.33 -10.29
N LYS A 351 11.95 -16.61 -9.83
CA LYS A 351 11.94 -15.13 -9.87
C LYS A 351 13.04 -14.54 -9.00
N LEU A 352 13.27 -15.10 -7.82
CA LEU A 352 14.33 -14.65 -6.91
C LEU A 352 15.74 -14.86 -7.48
N VAL A 353 15.98 -15.92 -8.27
CA VAL A 353 17.26 -16.08 -8.98
C VAL A 353 17.49 -14.91 -9.93
N GLY A 354 16.45 -14.48 -10.67
CA GLY A 354 16.58 -13.32 -11.56
C GLY A 354 16.85 -12.01 -10.83
N VAL A 355 16.19 -11.79 -9.69
CA VAL A 355 16.49 -10.65 -8.82
C VAL A 355 17.91 -10.75 -8.25
N PHE A 356 18.36 -11.95 -7.89
CA PHE A 356 19.70 -12.19 -7.35
C PHE A 356 20.80 -11.85 -8.36
N GLU A 357 20.68 -12.37 -9.57
CA GLU A 357 21.59 -12.08 -10.69
C GLU A 357 21.67 -10.58 -10.97
N SER A 358 20.53 -9.89 -11.08
CA SER A 358 20.49 -8.43 -11.29
C SER A 358 21.13 -7.64 -10.14
N ALA A 359 20.98 -8.10 -8.89
CA ALA A 359 21.51 -7.38 -7.74
C ALA A 359 23.02 -7.56 -7.54
N ARG A 360 23.52 -8.76 -7.83
CA ARG A 360 24.91 -9.18 -7.57
C ARG A 360 25.79 -9.18 -8.81
N ASP A 361 25.23 -8.90 -9.98
CA ASP A 361 25.94 -8.93 -11.27
C ASP A 361 26.62 -10.29 -11.48
N CYS A 362 25.85 -11.36 -11.27
CA CYS A 362 26.30 -12.75 -11.44
C CYS A 362 25.38 -13.51 -12.39
N THR A 363 25.82 -14.70 -12.81
CA THR A 363 25.02 -15.59 -13.65
C THR A 363 25.07 -16.99 -13.06
N PHE A 364 23.91 -17.59 -12.84
CA PHE A 364 23.78 -18.97 -12.38
C PHE A 364 23.25 -19.87 -13.51
N ASP A 365 23.49 -21.17 -13.40
CA ASP A 365 22.78 -22.15 -14.22
C ASP A 365 21.31 -22.18 -13.80
N ARG A 366 20.47 -21.52 -14.60
CA ARG A 366 19.03 -21.45 -14.39
C ARG A 366 18.37 -22.82 -14.29
N THR A 367 18.86 -23.82 -15.00
CA THR A 367 18.27 -25.18 -14.94
C THR A 367 18.55 -25.82 -13.59
N LEU A 368 19.80 -25.70 -13.11
CA LEU A 368 20.22 -26.19 -11.81
C LEU A 368 19.47 -25.45 -10.68
N GLN A 369 19.40 -24.12 -10.73
CA GLN A 369 18.73 -23.35 -9.69
C GLN A 369 17.22 -23.59 -9.65
N SER A 370 16.56 -23.79 -10.80
CA SER A 370 15.15 -24.18 -10.82
C SER A 370 14.92 -25.56 -10.19
N ALA A 371 15.82 -26.52 -10.42
CA ALA A 371 15.76 -27.83 -9.77
C ALA A 371 15.96 -27.70 -8.25
N ASN A 372 16.94 -26.91 -7.81
CA ASN A 372 17.21 -26.63 -6.40
C ASN A 372 16.04 -25.93 -5.71
N ALA A 373 15.46 -24.90 -6.35
CA ALA A 373 14.30 -24.18 -5.85
C ALA A 373 13.10 -25.11 -5.65
N ARG A 374 12.87 -26.02 -6.61
CA ARG A 374 11.82 -27.04 -6.53
C ARG A 374 12.06 -28.04 -5.40
N ALA A 375 13.30 -28.50 -5.24
CA ALA A 375 13.67 -29.41 -4.16
C ALA A 375 13.44 -28.76 -2.79
N LEU A 376 13.87 -27.49 -2.63
CA LEU A 376 13.65 -26.73 -1.41
C LEU A 376 12.17 -26.43 -1.15
N ALA A 377 11.41 -26.08 -2.20
CA ALA A 377 9.98 -25.82 -2.12
C ALA A 377 9.22 -27.04 -1.61
N ASN A 378 9.51 -28.22 -2.16
CA ASN A 378 8.94 -29.48 -1.69
C ASN A 378 9.30 -29.73 -0.22
N ALA A 379 10.57 -29.59 0.15
CA ALA A 379 11.00 -29.76 1.54
C ALA A 379 10.26 -28.81 2.49
N CYS A 380 10.13 -27.52 2.15
CA CYS A 380 9.39 -26.55 2.97
C CYS A 380 7.92 -26.94 3.18
N VAL A 381 7.25 -27.44 2.14
CA VAL A 381 5.82 -27.83 2.21
C VAL A 381 5.63 -29.13 2.99
N TYR A 382 6.54 -30.10 2.87
CA TYR A 382 6.42 -31.39 3.55
C TYR A 382 6.90 -31.37 5.01
N SER A 383 7.88 -30.51 5.34
CA SER A 383 8.44 -30.42 6.69
C SER A 383 7.56 -29.62 7.67
N TYR A 384 6.73 -28.69 7.18
CA TYR A 384 5.89 -27.83 8.03
C TYR A 384 4.47 -27.69 7.47
N PHE A 385 3.48 -28.05 8.29
CA PHE A 385 2.06 -27.87 8.00
C PHE A 385 1.54 -26.44 8.26
N GLU A 386 2.40 -25.51 8.71
CA GLU A 386 1.99 -24.15 9.09
C GLU A 386 2.17 -23.09 7.98
N VAL A 387 1.42 -22.01 8.12
CA VAL A 387 1.32 -20.85 7.20
C VAL A 387 2.67 -20.13 6.98
N ASN A 388 3.67 -20.32 7.85
CA ASN A 388 4.96 -19.63 7.78
C ASN A 388 5.95 -20.17 6.73
N HIS A 389 5.59 -21.17 5.92
CA HIS A 389 6.48 -21.79 4.92
C HIS A 389 7.05 -20.80 3.89
N ARG A 390 6.31 -19.74 3.52
CA ARG A 390 6.76 -18.75 2.52
C ARG A 390 7.95 -17.92 3.00
N ARG A 391 7.88 -17.42 4.24
CA ARG A 391 8.97 -16.60 4.82
C ARG A 391 10.22 -17.44 5.03
N LEU A 392 10.05 -18.65 5.57
CA LEU A 392 11.14 -19.62 5.75
C LEU A 392 11.81 -19.93 4.41
N PHE A 393 11.01 -20.30 3.38
CA PHE A 393 11.53 -20.58 2.05
C PHE A 393 12.36 -19.42 1.50
N VAL A 394 11.84 -18.18 1.52
CA VAL A 394 12.53 -17.03 0.96
C VAL A 394 13.87 -16.78 1.65
N LYS A 395 13.91 -16.79 2.99
CA LYS A 395 15.15 -16.58 3.74
C LYS A 395 16.17 -17.67 3.44
N THR A 396 15.75 -18.92 3.57
CA THR A 396 16.59 -20.09 3.31
C THR A 396 17.11 -20.14 1.86
N TRP A 397 16.28 -19.75 0.89
CA TRP A 397 16.65 -19.70 -0.51
C TRP A 397 17.66 -18.58 -0.80
N VAL A 398 17.45 -17.37 -0.29
CA VAL A 398 18.38 -16.24 -0.44
C VAL A 398 19.73 -16.56 0.20
N ASP A 399 19.74 -17.17 1.39
CA ASP A 399 20.97 -17.61 2.06
C ASP A 399 21.70 -18.69 1.26
N PHE A 400 20.96 -19.62 0.65
CA PHE A 400 21.55 -20.66 -0.19
C PHE A 400 22.17 -20.10 -1.48
N LEU A 401 21.51 -19.15 -2.14
CA LEU A 401 22.09 -18.43 -3.30
C LEU A 401 23.36 -17.67 -2.90
N HIS A 402 23.38 -17.08 -1.70
CA HIS A 402 24.56 -16.42 -1.16
C HIS A 402 25.74 -17.37 -0.94
N ARG A 403 25.49 -18.58 -0.43
CA ARG A 403 26.52 -19.62 -0.30
C ARG A 403 27.06 -20.03 -1.67
N GLN A 404 26.17 -20.28 -2.63
CA GLN A 404 26.59 -20.67 -3.98
C GLN A 404 27.41 -19.61 -4.72
N LEU A 405 27.18 -18.32 -4.44
CA LEU A 405 28.00 -17.23 -4.99
C LEU A 405 29.47 -17.31 -4.51
N VAL A 406 29.72 -17.82 -3.30
CA VAL A 406 31.06 -17.91 -2.70
C VAL A 406 31.70 -19.28 -2.97
N ASP A 407 30.94 -20.35 -2.77
CA ASP A 407 31.43 -21.73 -2.76
C ASP A 407 31.27 -22.44 -4.12
N GLY A 408 30.55 -21.82 -5.07
CA GLY A 408 30.19 -22.40 -6.36
C GLY A 408 28.80 -23.04 -6.37
N GLU A 409 28.27 -23.31 -7.56
CA GLU A 409 26.92 -23.89 -7.72
C GLU A 409 26.88 -25.36 -7.27
N LEU A 410 25.86 -25.70 -6.50
CA LEU A 410 25.68 -27.03 -5.91
C LEU A 410 24.28 -27.57 -6.18
N GLU A 411 24.17 -28.86 -6.46
CA GLU A 411 22.88 -29.54 -6.56
C GLU A 411 22.32 -29.87 -5.18
N LEU A 412 21.08 -29.45 -4.93
CA LEU A 412 20.34 -29.67 -3.70
C LEU A 412 19.47 -30.92 -3.83
N ASN A 413 19.96 -32.06 -3.34
CA ASN A 413 19.14 -33.27 -3.25
C ASN A 413 18.07 -33.15 -2.13
N ALA A 414 17.07 -34.05 -2.13
CA ALA A 414 15.93 -33.97 -1.21
C ALA A 414 16.31 -34.00 0.28
N ASN A 415 17.35 -34.75 0.65
CA ASN A 415 17.81 -34.83 2.05
C ASN A 415 18.49 -33.52 2.46
N ALA A 416 19.41 -33.03 1.62
CA ALA A 416 20.09 -31.76 1.84
C ALA A 416 19.10 -30.58 1.91
N ALA A 417 18.06 -30.59 1.07
CA ALA A 417 16.99 -29.61 1.12
C ALA A 417 16.24 -29.63 2.45
N THR A 418 15.93 -30.82 2.96
CA THR A 418 15.24 -31.00 4.25
C THR A 418 16.10 -30.49 5.41
N ASP A 419 17.39 -30.87 5.44
CA ASP A 419 18.33 -30.41 6.47
C ASP A 419 18.50 -28.88 6.45
N LEU A 420 18.53 -28.29 5.26
CA LEU A 420 18.63 -26.85 5.07
C LEU A 420 17.38 -26.11 5.59
N VAL A 421 16.18 -26.67 5.37
CA VAL A 421 14.93 -26.12 5.93
C VAL A 421 14.89 -26.21 7.45
N LEU A 422 15.29 -27.36 8.02
CA LEU A 422 15.30 -27.58 9.47
C LEU A 422 16.29 -26.63 10.17
N SER A 423 17.50 -26.50 9.63
CA SER A 423 18.50 -25.57 10.17
C SER A 423 18.06 -24.10 10.09
N GLY A 424 17.41 -23.71 8.98
CA GLY A 424 16.84 -22.36 8.84
C GLY A 424 15.70 -22.09 9.83
N TYR A 425 14.89 -23.11 10.14
CA TYR A 425 13.85 -23.00 11.15
C TYR A 425 14.42 -22.80 12.55
N ASP A 426 15.42 -23.59 12.95
CA ASP A 426 16.06 -23.46 14.26
C ASP A 426 16.66 -22.07 14.45
N ALA A 427 17.26 -21.49 13.40
CA ALA A 427 17.76 -20.12 13.43
C ALA A 427 16.63 -19.07 13.61
N LEU A 428 15.47 -19.27 12.95
CA LEU A 428 14.31 -18.40 13.12
C LEU A 428 13.64 -18.55 14.50
N ALA A 429 13.65 -19.74 15.09
CA ALA A 429 13.10 -20.01 16.41
C ALA A 429 14.00 -19.45 17.54
N GLN A 430 15.31 -19.35 17.32
CA GLN A 430 16.28 -18.82 18.28
C GLN A 430 16.47 -17.31 18.21
N THR A 431 15.94 -16.63 17.19
CA THR A 431 15.92 -15.16 17.15
C THR A 431 14.81 -14.70 18.09
N PRO A 432 15.10 -14.08 19.26
CA PRO A 432 14.03 -13.49 20.05
C PRO A 432 13.32 -12.47 19.16
N ALA A 433 11.99 -12.48 19.17
CA ALA A 433 11.24 -11.37 18.60
C ALA A 433 11.80 -10.10 19.26
N GLN A 434 12.46 -9.25 18.49
CA GLN A 434 12.80 -7.90 18.94
C GLN A 434 11.48 -7.17 19.18
N ASP A 435 10.97 -7.27 20.41
CA ASP A 435 10.09 -6.31 21.04
C ASP A 435 10.92 -5.04 21.33
N ASP A 436 11.47 -4.41 20.29
CA ASP A 436 12.08 -3.08 20.39
C ASP A 436 11.07 -2.05 19.85
N PHE A 437 10.05 -1.78 20.65
CA PHE A 437 9.38 -0.48 20.72
C PHE A 437 8.89 -0.28 22.16
N SER A 438 9.82 -0.29 23.11
CA SER A 438 9.71 0.53 24.31
C SER A 438 10.74 1.64 24.19
N ASP A 439 10.23 2.87 24.18
CA ASP A 439 10.96 4.15 24.15
C ASP A 439 11.49 4.57 22.76
N PHE A 440 10.66 5.29 21.99
CA PHE A 440 10.89 6.69 21.61
C PHE A 440 9.62 7.34 21.04
#